data_AF-A0AB39WYG8-F1
#
_entry.id   AF-A0AB39WYG8-F1
#
_cell.length_a   1.000
_cell.length_b   1.000
_cell.length_c   1.000
_cell.angle_alpha   90.00
_cell.angle_beta   90.00
_cell.angle_gamma   90.00
#
_symmetry.space_group_name_H-M   'P 1'
#
loop_
_entity.id
_entity.type
_entity.pdbx_description
1 polymer ?
#
loop_
_entity_poly.entity_id
_entity_poly.type
_entity_poly.pdbx_seq_one_letter_code
_entity_poly.pdbx_strand_id
1 'polypeptide(L)'
;MTLPSDLPPELSHKGVRAADRLGFALFVAALLHIAVIVGVGFSMEAPKPVSKTLEITLSTFKSEKAPEKADFLAQDNQQGSGTLDKKAVPKTTEVAPFQDNSVKKVTPPPAAKPEQTQTAPKAAVTTVAPAVKKNPSQPQKVKTEAAPKASIPTFDSSQLSSEISSLEAELANEQQLYAKRPKIYRMSAASTMRDKGAWYKEDWRKKIERIGNLNYPEQARREKIYGKLRLLVSINRDGSLHEVLVLESSGQPLLDQAAQRIVRLAAPFAPFTGDLADIDRLEIIRTWKFAEGDRLSSN
;
A
#
# COMPACT_ATOMS: atom_id res chain seq x y z
N MET A 1 -72.72 -50.54 -71.07
CA MET A 1 -71.59 -51.16 -70.36
C MET A 1 -70.83 -50.02 -69.66
N THR A 2 -70.57 -50.20 -68.38
CA THR A 2 -70.25 -49.19 -67.35
C THR A 2 -68.92 -48.44 -67.57
N LEU A 3 -68.94 -47.12 -67.38
CA LEU A 3 -67.75 -46.32 -67.05
C LEU A 3 -67.57 -46.33 -65.52
N PRO A 4 -66.36 -46.57 -64.98
CA PRO A 4 -66.07 -46.44 -63.55
C PRO A 4 -65.50 -45.04 -63.27
N SER A 5 -65.95 -44.38 -62.21
CA SER A 5 -65.27 -43.23 -61.61
C SER A 5 -65.71 -43.04 -60.17
N ASP A 6 -65.51 -44.06 -59.33
CA ASP A 6 -65.52 -43.88 -57.87
C ASP A 6 -64.12 -43.40 -57.45
N LEU A 7 -63.98 -42.09 -57.28
CA LEU A 7 -62.91 -41.53 -56.47
C LEU A 7 -63.38 -41.54 -55.00
N PRO A 8 -62.55 -42.01 -54.05
CA PRO A 8 -62.95 -42.09 -52.65
C PRO A 8 -63.23 -40.71 -52.04
N PRO A 9 -64.20 -40.59 -51.12
CA PRO A 9 -64.70 -39.32 -50.56
C PRO A 9 -63.68 -38.52 -49.73
N GLU A 10 -62.48 -39.07 -49.49
CA GLU A 10 -61.42 -38.45 -48.68
C GLU A 10 -60.76 -37.21 -49.33
N LEU A 11 -61.03 -36.92 -50.60
CA LEU A 11 -60.41 -35.78 -51.31
C LEU A 11 -61.34 -34.58 -51.54
N SER A 12 -62.55 -34.56 -50.96
CA SER A 12 -63.53 -33.47 -51.17
C SER A 12 -63.73 -32.57 -49.94
N HIS A 13 -62.65 -32.05 -49.37
CA HIS A 13 -62.77 -30.93 -48.42
C HIS A 13 -61.91 -29.75 -48.88
N LYS A 14 -62.54 -28.86 -49.66
CA LYS A 14 -61.98 -27.59 -50.13
C LYS A 14 -62.01 -26.48 -49.06
N GLY A 15 -61.91 -26.85 -47.78
CA GLY A 15 -62.07 -25.94 -46.65
C GLY A 15 -61.18 -26.35 -45.47
N VAL A 16 -60.67 -25.35 -44.76
CA VAL A 16 -59.77 -25.50 -43.61
C VAL A 16 -60.40 -26.44 -42.57
N ARG A 17 -59.78 -27.60 -42.34
CA ARG A 17 -60.28 -28.60 -41.38
C ARG A 17 -60.07 -28.09 -39.96
N ALA A 18 -60.85 -28.59 -38.99
CA ALA A 18 -60.71 -28.20 -37.59
C ALA A 18 -59.29 -28.46 -37.04
N ALA A 19 -58.65 -29.55 -37.50
CA ALA A 19 -57.27 -29.86 -37.18
C ALA A 19 -56.27 -28.80 -37.68
N ASP A 20 -56.50 -28.23 -38.87
CA ASP A 20 -55.65 -27.16 -39.43
C ASP A 20 -55.78 -25.87 -38.62
N ARG A 21 -57.00 -25.53 -38.16
CA ARG A 21 -57.24 -24.37 -37.28
C ARG A 21 -56.57 -24.55 -35.92
N LEU A 22 -56.64 -25.76 -35.36
CA LEU A 22 -56.00 -26.10 -34.09
C LEU A 22 -54.47 -26.05 -34.22
N GLY A 23 -53.90 -26.63 -35.27
CA GLY A 23 -52.47 -26.59 -35.55
C GLY A 23 -51.97 -25.16 -35.76
N PHE A 24 -52.70 -24.35 -36.52
CA PHE A 24 -52.37 -22.94 -36.72
C PHE A 24 -52.45 -22.14 -35.41
N ALA A 25 -53.48 -22.36 -34.59
CA ALA A 25 -53.61 -21.70 -33.29
C ALA A 25 -52.45 -22.07 -32.34
N LEU A 26 -52.05 -23.34 -32.31
CA LEU A 26 -50.90 -23.79 -31.52
C LEU A 26 -49.57 -23.22 -32.02
N PHE A 27 -49.41 -23.10 -33.34
CA PHE A 27 -48.22 -22.47 -33.94
C PHE A 27 -48.11 -20.99 -33.57
N VAL A 28 -49.21 -20.24 -33.68
CA VAL A 28 -49.26 -18.82 -33.27
C VAL A 28 -49.01 -18.69 -31.77
N ALA A 29 -49.60 -19.56 -30.95
CA ALA A 29 -49.36 -19.57 -29.51
C ALA A 29 -47.88 -19.83 -29.18
N ALA A 30 -47.23 -20.78 -29.86
CA ALA A 30 -45.81 -21.08 -29.67
C ALA A 30 -44.92 -19.88 -30.03
N LEU A 31 -45.20 -19.20 -31.15
CA LEU A 31 -44.47 -17.99 -31.54
C LEU A 31 -44.62 -16.87 -30.52
N LEU A 32 -45.82 -16.68 -29.95
CA LEU A 32 -46.06 -15.71 -28.88
C LEU A 32 -45.26 -16.04 -27.62
N HIS A 33 -45.23 -17.32 -27.21
CA HIS A 33 -44.45 -17.73 -26.04
C HIS A 33 -42.95 -17.50 -26.26
N ILE A 34 -42.42 -17.84 -27.45
CA ILE A 34 -41.01 -17.60 -27.78
C ILE A 34 -40.69 -16.11 -27.76
N ALA A 35 -41.56 -15.26 -28.32
CA ALA A 35 -41.37 -13.81 -28.32
C ALA A 35 -41.33 -13.24 -26.88
N VAL A 36 -42.17 -13.74 -25.97
CA VAL A 36 -42.16 -13.33 -24.56
C VAL A 36 -40.89 -13.82 -23.85
N ILE A 37 -40.49 -15.08 -24.06
CA ILE A 37 -39.30 -15.65 -23.42
C ILE A 37 -38.02 -14.91 -23.84
N VAL A 38 -37.91 -14.54 -25.12
CA VAL A 38 -36.74 -13.81 -25.65
C VAL A 38 -36.82 -12.31 -25.34
N GLY A 39 -38.02 -11.73 -25.30
CA GLY A 39 -38.23 -10.30 -25.07
C GLY A 39 -38.11 -9.87 -23.59
N VAL A 40 -38.36 -10.77 -22.65
CA VAL A 40 -38.23 -10.47 -21.21
C VAL A 40 -36.79 -10.71 -20.76
N GLY A 41 -35.97 -9.66 -20.83
CA GLY A 41 -34.65 -9.64 -20.22
C GLY A 41 -34.75 -9.41 -18.72
N PHE A 42 -34.29 -10.36 -17.91
CA PHE A 42 -34.18 -10.17 -16.46
C PHE A 42 -32.90 -9.38 -16.15
N SER A 43 -33.08 -8.11 -15.77
CA SER A 43 -32.02 -7.28 -15.21
C SER A 43 -32.04 -7.40 -13.69
N MET A 44 -31.02 -8.03 -13.10
CA MET A 44 -30.79 -7.90 -11.66
C MET A 44 -30.19 -6.52 -11.41
N GLU A 45 -30.98 -5.63 -10.81
CA GLU A 45 -30.47 -4.35 -10.38
C GLU A 45 -29.49 -4.58 -9.22
N ALA A 46 -28.22 -4.21 -9.45
CA ALA A 46 -27.17 -4.41 -8.47
C ALA A 46 -27.57 -3.78 -7.12
N PRO A 47 -27.37 -4.46 -5.98
CA PRO A 47 -27.72 -3.91 -4.69
C PRO A 47 -27.02 -2.56 -4.51
N LYS A 48 -27.82 -1.51 -4.31
CA LYS A 48 -27.30 -0.18 -3.97
C LYS A 48 -26.46 -0.33 -2.70
N PRO A 49 -25.21 0.17 -2.69
CA PRO A 49 -24.36 0.03 -1.53
C PRO A 49 -25.06 0.63 -0.31
N VAL A 50 -25.31 -0.23 0.67
CA VAL A 50 -25.85 0.13 1.99
C VAL A 50 -25.00 1.28 2.53
N SER A 51 -25.67 2.28 3.12
CA SER A 51 -25.08 3.53 3.62
C SER A 51 -23.72 3.31 4.26
N LYS A 52 -22.73 4.10 3.81
CA LYS A 52 -21.34 4.07 4.30
C LYS A 52 -21.34 4.05 5.83
N THR A 53 -20.95 2.93 6.43
CA THR A 53 -20.69 2.84 7.86
C THR A 53 -19.53 3.78 8.18
N LEU A 54 -19.75 4.73 9.09
CA LEU A 54 -18.73 5.69 9.50
C LEU A 54 -17.75 4.96 10.43
N GLU A 55 -16.58 4.64 9.89
CA GLU A 55 -15.48 4.05 10.64
C GLU A 55 -14.68 5.20 11.29
N ILE A 56 -14.74 5.27 12.62
CA ILE A 56 -14.04 6.27 13.43
C ILE A 56 -12.77 5.63 13.98
N THR A 57 -11.62 6.20 13.65
CA THR A 57 -10.32 5.74 14.17
C THR A 57 -9.85 6.64 15.30
N LEU A 58 -9.42 6.06 16.41
CA LEU A 58 -8.85 6.82 17.53
C LEU A 58 -7.45 7.30 17.14
N SER A 59 -7.23 8.61 17.11
CA SER A 59 -5.94 9.22 16.75
C SER A 59 -4.96 9.12 17.92
N THR A 60 -3.83 8.47 17.72
CA THR A 60 -2.74 8.41 18.70
C THR A 60 -1.80 9.62 18.66
N PHE A 61 -1.80 10.36 17.54
CA PHE A 61 -0.98 11.55 17.33
C PHE A 61 -1.77 12.66 16.64
N LYS A 62 -1.54 13.90 17.09
CA LYS A 62 -2.18 15.11 16.57
C LYS A 62 -1.26 15.84 15.58
N SER A 63 -1.82 16.25 14.45
CA SER A 63 -1.20 17.14 13.46
C SER A 63 -1.89 18.50 13.51
N GLU A 64 -1.12 19.60 13.44
CA GLU A 64 -1.69 20.94 13.34
C GLU A 64 -2.31 21.20 11.96
N LYS A 65 -1.80 20.55 10.91
CA LYS A 65 -2.30 20.70 9.54
C LYS A 65 -3.31 19.60 9.21
N ALA A 66 -4.51 20.00 8.80
CA ALA A 66 -5.55 19.10 8.32
C ALA A 66 -5.13 18.38 7.03
N PRO A 67 -5.44 17.07 6.88
CA PRO A 67 -5.14 16.33 5.66
C PRO A 67 -6.01 16.82 4.49
N GLU A 68 -5.43 16.87 3.29
CA GLU A 68 -6.15 17.29 2.07
C GLU A 68 -7.24 16.29 1.66
N LYS A 69 -7.05 15.01 1.99
CA LYS A 69 -8.04 13.94 1.81
C LYS A 69 -7.94 12.94 2.97
N ALA A 70 -9.03 12.79 3.72
CA ALA A 70 -9.10 11.86 4.85
C ALA A 70 -9.87 10.60 4.45
N ASP A 71 -9.27 9.42 4.66
CA ASP A 71 -9.91 8.12 4.41
C ASP A 71 -10.79 7.64 5.58
N PHE A 72 -10.63 8.24 6.76
CA PHE A 72 -11.33 7.95 8.02
C PHE A 72 -11.60 9.24 8.79
N LEU A 73 -12.64 9.23 9.64
CA LEU A 73 -12.91 10.33 10.58
C LEU A 73 -12.24 10.02 11.92
N ALA A 74 -11.66 11.03 12.55
CA ALA A 74 -10.98 10.93 13.84
C ALA A 74 -11.25 12.18 14.68
N GLN A 75 -10.92 12.11 15.97
CA GLN A 75 -11.09 13.23 16.90
C GLN A 75 -10.11 14.38 16.61
N ASP A 76 -8.89 14.06 16.18
CA ASP A 76 -7.86 15.03 15.81
C ASP A 76 -7.34 14.78 14.38
N ASN A 77 -6.77 15.82 13.75
CA ASN A 77 -6.12 15.69 12.45
C ASN A 77 -4.87 14.81 12.57
N GLN A 78 -4.67 13.91 11.60
CA GLN A 78 -3.49 13.05 11.54
C GLN A 78 -3.02 12.90 10.09
N GLN A 79 -1.70 12.87 9.87
CA GLN A 79 -1.10 12.59 8.57
C GLN A 79 -0.42 11.23 8.63
N GLY A 80 -0.83 10.31 7.76
CA GLY A 80 -0.21 8.99 7.62
C GLY A 80 1.03 9.06 6.74
N SER A 81 2.09 8.34 7.13
CA SER A 81 3.32 8.20 6.32
C SER A 81 3.24 7.04 5.29
N GLY A 82 2.06 6.46 5.07
CA GLY A 82 1.88 5.27 4.23
C GLY A 82 1.99 5.57 2.73
N THR A 83 2.59 4.65 1.98
CA THR A 83 2.85 4.79 0.52
C THR A 83 2.02 3.82 -0.33
N LEU A 84 0.96 3.23 0.22
CA LEU A 84 0.13 2.25 -0.49
C LEU A 84 -0.89 2.93 -1.40
N ASP A 85 -0.99 2.46 -2.64
CA ASP A 85 -1.91 3.00 -3.66
C ASP A 85 -3.39 2.66 -3.38
N LYS A 86 -3.65 1.65 -2.53
CA LYS A 86 -5.00 1.21 -2.15
C LYS A 86 -5.20 1.36 -0.65
N LYS A 87 -6.40 1.83 -0.27
CA LYS A 87 -6.84 1.98 1.11
C LYS A 87 -6.66 0.65 1.86
N ALA A 88 -5.85 0.67 2.90
CA ALA A 88 -5.62 -0.45 3.80
C ALA A 88 -5.87 0.00 5.24
N VAL A 89 -6.55 -0.83 6.02
CA VAL A 89 -6.65 -0.61 7.46
C VAL A 89 -5.24 -0.69 8.04
N PRO A 90 -4.83 0.21 8.95
CA PRO A 90 -3.57 0.08 9.66
C PRO A 90 -3.51 -1.30 10.31
N LYS A 91 -2.65 -2.17 9.79
CA LYS A 91 -2.33 -3.44 10.42
C LYS A 91 -0.99 -3.26 11.10
N THR A 92 -1.01 -3.27 12.42
CA THR A 92 0.23 -3.51 13.15
C THR A 92 0.55 -5.00 13.05
N THR A 93 1.82 -5.33 12.81
CA THR A 93 2.29 -6.73 12.95
C THR A 93 2.68 -7.01 14.41
N GLU A 94 2.71 -5.97 15.25
CA GLU A 94 2.88 -6.12 16.69
C GLU A 94 1.55 -6.43 17.37
N VAL A 95 1.49 -7.57 18.03
CA VAL A 95 0.49 -7.84 19.06
C VAL A 95 1.00 -7.20 20.34
N ALA A 96 0.36 -6.10 20.77
CA ALA A 96 0.65 -5.56 22.09
C ALA A 96 0.31 -6.64 23.14
N PRO A 97 1.24 -7.01 24.04
CA PRO A 97 0.96 -7.98 25.10
C PRO A 97 0.06 -7.34 26.14
N PHE A 98 -1.26 -7.35 25.89
CA PHE A 98 -2.25 -7.13 26.94
C PHE A 98 -2.44 -8.45 27.69
N GLN A 99 -1.45 -8.81 28.51
CA GLN A 99 -1.58 -9.90 29.47
C GLN A 99 -1.41 -9.33 30.86
N ASP A 100 -2.45 -8.66 31.35
CA ASP A 100 -2.68 -8.59 32.78
C ASP A 100 -4.14 -8.98 33.04
N ASN A 101 -4.34 -10.19 33.60
CA ASN A 101 -5.65 -10.65 34.06
C ASN A 101 -6.10 -9.93 35.35
N SER A 102 -5.34 -8.94 35.83
CA SER A 102 -5.67 -8.13 36.99
C SER A 102 -5.72 -6.63 36.67
N VAL A 103 -6.88 -6.02 36.88
CA VAL A 103 -7.03 -4.55 36.77
C VAL A 103 -6.32 -3.90 37.97
N LYS A 104 -5.07 -3.47 37.80
CA LYS A 104 -4.41 -2.59 38.78
C LYS A 104 -4.86 -1.16 38.56
N LYS A 105 -5.54 -0.59 39.55
CA LYS A 105 -5.95 0.81 39.58
C LYS A 105 -4.69 1.68 39.69
N VAL A 106 -4.23 2.22 38.56
CA VAL A 106 -3.05 3.08 38.51
C VAL A 106 -3.47 4.46 39.02
N THR A 107 -3.06 4.81 40.24
CA THR A 107 -3.12 6.19 40.72
C THR A 107 -2.04 6.98 39.98
N PRO A 108 -2.34 8.12 39.35
CA PRO A 108 -1.32 8.94 38.69
C PRO A 108 -0.20 9.29 39.68
N PRO A 109 1.09 9.30 39.25
CA PRO A 109 2.16 9.82 40.07
C PRO A 109 1.81 11.26 40.51
N PRO A 110 2.00 11.62 41.79
CA PRO A 110 1.82 13.00 42.23
C PRO A 110 2.67 13.94 41.39
N ALA A 111 2.08 15.02 40.90
CA ALA A 111 2.78 16.06 40.15
C ALA A 111 4.06 16.48 40.89
N ALA A 112 5.17 16.54 40.15
CA ALA A 112 6.45 16.98 40.69
C ALA A 112 6.28 18.34 41.37
N LYS A 113 6.65 18.42 42.65
CA LYS A 113 6.71 19.67 43.40
C LYS A 113 7.74 20.59 42.71
N PRO A 114 7.44 21.89 42.53
CA PRO A 114 8.41 22.82 41.98
C PRO A 114 9.68 22.83 42.82
N GLU A 115 10.80 22.68 42.12
CA GLU A 115 12.15 22.68 42.64
C GLU A 115 12.43 24.06 43.26
N GLN A 116 12.45 24.14 44.59
CA GLN A 116 12.89 25.34 45.28
C GLN A 116 14.39 25.48 45.10
N THR A 117 14.79 26.47 44.32
CA THR A 117 16.18 26.87 44.12
C THR A 117 16.84 27.14 45.48
N GLN A 118 17.68 26.20 45.93
CA GLN A 118 18.54 26.42 47.09
C GLN A 118 19.63 27.41 46.70
N THR A 119 19.48 28.67 47.11
CA THR A 119 20.58 29.64 47.08
C THR A 119 21.70 29.18 48.01
N ALA A 120 22.90 29.05 47.45
CA ALA A 120 24.12 28.70 48.17
C ALA A 120 24.42 29.71 49.32
N PRO A 121 24.83 29.24 50.51
CA PRO A 121 25.28 30.13 51.56
C PRO A 121 26.69 30.64 51.27
N LYS A 122 26.85 31.97 51.20
CA LYS A 122 28.16 32.63 51.26
C LYS A 122 28.71 32.49 52.69
N ALA A 123 29.87 31.85 52.80
CA ALA A 123 30.67 31.86 54.01
C ALA A 123 31.12 33.29 54.32
N ALA A 124 30.83 33.77 55.53
CA ALA A 124 31.51 34.91 56.13
C ALA A 124 31.83 34.55 57.59
N VAL A 125 33.12 34.45 57.86
CA VAL A 125 33.73 34.16 59.15
C VAL A 125 33.88 35.47 59.91
N THR A 126 33.39 35.58 61.15
CA THR A 126 34.08 36.29 62.24
C THR A 126 33.60 35.84 63.63
N THR A 127 34.58 35.51 64.48
CA THR A 127 34.63 35.22 65.94
C THR A 127 33.97 36.37 66.78
N VAL A 128 33.42 36.24 68.00
CA VAL A 128 34.02 35.81 69.29
C VAL A 128 32.94 35.53 70.38
N ALA A 129 33.26 34.56 71.26
CA ALA A 129 33.01 34.46 72.71
C ALA A 129 31.70 33.84 73.28
N PRO A 130 31.80 33.15 74.46
CA PRO A 130 30.94 32.02 74.82
C PRO A 130 30.02 32.28 76.04
N ALA A 131 28.89 31.57 76.11
CA ALA A 131 28.09 31.46 77.32
C ALA A 131 27.60 30.02 77.54
N VAL A 132 28.10 29.43 78.62
CA VAL A 132 27.78 28.11 79.18
C VAL A 132 26.41 28.13 79.85
N LYS A 133 25.61 27.07 79.68
CA LYS A 133 24.70 26.53 80.72
C LYS A 133 24.34 25.05 80.47
N LYS A 134 24.92 24.20 81.34
CA LYS A 134 24.44 22.96 82.00
C LYS A 134 22.95 22.58 81.77
N ASN A 135 22.47 21.33 81.78
CA ASN A 135 22.95 19.93 81.90
C ASN A 135 21.68 19.02 81.63
N PRO A 136 21.58 17.72 82.00
CA PRO A 136 21.44 16.60 81.07
C PRO A 136 20.12 15.79 81.20
N SER A 137 19.80 14.96 80.20
CA SER A 137 19.05 13.70 80.44
C SER A 137 19.01 12.81 79.19
N GLN A 138 19.58 11.61 79.33
CA GLN A 138 19.26 10.44 78.52
C GLN A 138 18.02 9.78 79.15
N PRO A 139 17.09 9.18 78.39
CA PRO A 139 17.04 7.72 78.46
C PRO A 139 16.54 6.98 77.20
N GLN A 140 17.04 5.73 77.13
CA GLN A 140 16.36 4.51 76.66
C GLN A 140 16.35 4.12 75.17
N LYS A 141 17.22 3.14 74.87
CA LYS A 141 17.03 2.15 73.80
C LYS A 141 15.77 1.33 74.10
N VAL A 142 14.75 1.45 73.25
CA VAL A 142 13.66 0.47 73.19
C VAL A 142 14.07 -0.62 72.20
N LYS A 143 14.19 -1.85 72.74
CA LYS A 143 14.33 -3.08 71.97
C LYS A 143 12.95 -3.41 71.42
N THR A 144 12.71 -3.10 70.14
CA THR A 144 11.51 -3.55 69.44
C THR A 144 11.73 -4.96 68.91
N GLU A 145 10.87 -5.84 69.38
CA GLU A 145 10.69 -7.24 69.02
C GLU A 145 10.38 -7.38 67.51
N ALA A 146 11.07 -8.30 66.85
CA ALA A 146 10.94 -8.54 65.42
C ALA A 146 9.66 -9.33 65.13
N ALA A 147 8.68 -8.69 64.50
CA ALA A 147 7.60 -9.38 63.82
C ALA A 147 8.15 -10.10 62.56
N PRO A 148 7.62 -11.28 62.19
CA PRO A 148 8.10 -12.04 61.04
C PRO A 148 7.81 -11.26 59.75
N LYS A 149 8.86 -10.90 59.01
CA LYS A 149 8.73 -10.35 57.67
C LYS A 149 8.19 -11.44 56.76
N ALA A 150 6.94 -11.30 56.34
CA ALA A 150 6.42 -12.02 55.19
C ALA A 150 7.40 -11.81 54.01
N SER A 151 7.83 -12.91 53.39
CA SER A 151 8.68 -12.87 52.20
C SER A 151 7.93 -12.13 51.08
N ILE A 152 8.36 -10.91 50.80
CA ILE A 152 7.98 -10.19 49.60
C ILE A 152 8.50 -11.05 48.44
N PRO A 153 7.67 -11.42 47.43
CA PRO A 153 8.18 -12.10 46.24
C PRO A 153 9.29 -11.22 45.67
N THR A 154 10.51 -11.77 45.66
CA THR A 154 11.68 -11.03 45.23
C THR A 154 11.56 -10.84 43.73
N PHE A 155 11.24 -9.62 43.32
CA PHE A 155 11.26 -9.22 41.92
C PHE A 155 12.70 -9.37 41.43
N ASP A 156 12.95 -10.34 40.55
CA ASP A 156 14.28 -10.57 40.02
C ASP A 156 14.62 -9.48 38.98
N SER A 157 15.12 -8.36 39.49
CA SER A 157 15.52 -7.21 38.69
C SER A 157 16.58 -7.54 37.64
N SER A 158 17.34 -8.63 37.83
CA SER A 158 18.39 -9.03 36.90
C SER A 158 17.81 -9.67 35.64
N GLN A 159 16.79 -10.52 35.80
CA GLN A 159 16.07 -11.13 34.68
C GLN A 159 15.36 -10.08 33.83
N LEU A 160 14.68 -9.12 34.47
CA LEU A 160 14.06 -8.00 33.75
C LEU A 160 15.09 -7.16 33.00
N SER A 161 16.25 -6.86 33.61
CA SER A 161 17.29 -6.08 32.95
C SER A 161 17.86 -6.79 31.72
N SER A 162 18.02 -8.11 31.79
CA SER A 162 18.43 -8.95 30.66
C SER A 162 17.38 -8.90 29.54
N GLU A 163 16.10 -9.01 29.89
CA GLU A 163 15.00 -9.00 28.95
C GLU A 163 14.85 -7.64 28.25
N ILE A 164 14.94 -6.54 29.00
CA ILE A 164 14.98 -5.18 28.45
C ILE A 164 16.17 -5.01 27.49
N SER A 165 17.36 -5.47 27.89
CA SER A 165 18.56 -5.37 27.06
C SER A 165 18.41 -6.16 25.75
N SER A 166 17.80 -7.34 25.79
CA SER A 166 17.53 -8.12 24.57
C SER A 166 16.51 -7.45 23.66
N LEU A 167 15.45 -6.87 24.22
CA LEU A 167 14.43 -6.16 23.46
C LEU A 167 14.99 -4.87 22.83
N GLU A 168 15.84 -4.13 23.56
CA GLU A 168 16.55 -2.97 23.03
C GLU A 168 17.49 -3.35 21.89
N ALA A 169 18.19 -4.48 22.00
CA ALA A 169 19.06 -4.99 20.94
C ALA A 169 18.28 -5.42 19.69
N GLU A 170 17.13 -6.07 19.87
CA GLU A 170 16.22 -6.43 18.79
C GLU A 170 15.67 -5.17 18.09
N LEU A 171 15.22 -4.18 18.86
CA LEU A 171 14.73 -2.91 18.34
C LEU A 171 15.82 -2.14 17.57
N ALA A 172 17.04 -2.09 18.11
CA ALA A 172 18.17 -1.45 17.45
C ALA A 172 18.52 -2.14 16.13
N ASN A 173 18.48 -3.48 16.11
CA ASN A 173 18.71 -4.27 14.90
C ASN A 173 17.61 -4.00 13.86
N GLU A 174 16.33 -3.98 14.26
CA GLU A 174 15.23 -3.61 13.36
C GLU A 174 15.40 -2.20 12.80
N GLN A 175 15.65 -1.21 13.66
CA GLN A 175 15.87 0.18 13.23
C GLN A 175 17.01 0.28 12.22
N GLN A 176 18.11 -0.44 12.45
CA GLN A 176 19.23 -0.49 11.52
C GLN A 176 18.85 -1.16 10.19
N LEU A 177 18.05 -2.23 10.21
CA LEU A 177 17.54 -2.89 9.00
C LEU A 177 16.59 -1.97 8.21
N TYR A 178 15.71 -1.24 8.90
CA TYR A 178 14.83 -0.26 8.27
C TYR A 178 15.61 0.90 7.63
N ALA A 179 16.64 1.42 8.30
CA ALA A 179 17.50 2.47 7.77
C ALA A 179 18.32 2.04 6.54
N LYS A 180 18.60 0.74 6.38
CA LYS A 180 19.34 0.17 5.24
C LYS A 180 18.46 -0.11 4.01
N ARG A 181 17.13 0.05 4.09
CA ARG A 181 16.24 -0.22 2.95
C ARG A 181 16.41 0.84 1.85
N PRO A 182 16.53 0.44 0.57
CA PRO A 182 16.71 1.40 -0.53
C PRO A 182 15.44 2.22 -0.73
N LYS A 183 15.61 3.54 -0.93
CA LYS A 183 14.54 4.43 -1.34
C LYS A 183 14.27 4.26 -2.84
N ILE A 184 13.13 3.66 -3.16
CA ILE A 184 12.67 3.44 -4.54
C ILE A 184 11.72 4.55 -4.94
N TYR A 185 12.09 5.32 -5.96
CA TYR A 185 11.22 6.32 -6.57
C TYR A 185 10.65 5.79 -7.89
N ARG A 186 9.32 5.82 -8.02
CA ARG A 186 8.62 5.34 -9.22
C ARG A 186 8.12 6.50 -10.06
N MET A 187 8.48 6.48 -11.33
CA MET A 187 8.00 7.42 -12.33
C MET A 187 7.08 6.71 -13.32
N SER A 188 5.78 6.99 -13.23
CA SER A 188 4.77 6.57 -14.20
C SER A 188 4.48 7.70 -15.20
N ALA A 189 3.99 7.36 -16.39
CA ALA A 189 3.59 8.31 -17.43
C ALA A 189 2.54 9.36 -16.96
N ALA A 190 1.80 9.08 -15.87
CA ALA A 190 0.77 9.97 -15.32
C ALA A 190 1.26 10.93 -14.21
N SER A 191 2.52 10.85 -13.77
CA SER A 191 3.05 11.73 -12.72
C SER A 191 3.48 13.07 -13.32
N THR A 192 2.56 14.04 -13.36
CA THR A 192 2.89 15.45 -13.57
C THR A 192 2.20 16.31 -12.52
N MET A 193 3.00 16.92 -11.65
CA MET A 193 3.11 18.36 -11.40
C MET A 193 4.19 18.56 -10.32
N ARG A 194 5.32 19.18 -10.68
CA ARG A 194 6.60 19.27 -9.91
C ARG A 194 7.46 18.00 -9.90
N ASP A 195 7.77 17.48 -11.07
CA ASP A 195 8.57 16.27 -11.20
C ASP A 195 10.07 16.58 -11.02
N LYS A 196 10.60 16.27 -9.83
CA LYS A 196 12.02 16.32 -9.46
C LYS A 196 12.96 15.64 -10.49
N GLY A 197 12.43 14.77 -11.35
CA GLY A 197 13.19 14.07 -12.40
C GLY A 197 12.79 14.39 -13.84
N ALA A 198 12.09 15.50 -14.11
CA ALA A 198 11.63 15.83 -15.48
C ALA A 198 12.78 15.85 -16.51
N TRP A 199 13.90 16.49 -16.17
CA TRP A 199 15.10 16.51 -17.02
C TRP A 199 15.66 15.10 -17.23
N TYR A 200 15.75 14.30 -16.16
CA TYR A 200 16.30 12.95 -16.22
C TYR A 200 15.46 12.04 -17.14
N LYS A 201 14.13 12.12 -17.03
CA LYS A 201 13.22 11.39 -17.91
C LYS A 201 13.44 11.72 -19.37
N GLU A 202 13.67 12.99 -19.68
CA GLU A 202 13.82 13.46 -21.06
C GLU A 202 15.17 13.03 -21.64
N ASP A 203 16.25 13.13 -20.87
CA ASP A 203 17.58 12.63 -21.29
C ASP A 203 17.56 11.11 -21.51
N TRP A 204 16.97 10.39 -20.54
CA TRP A 204 16.76 8.95 -20.65
C TRP A 204 15.96 8.58 -21.92
N ARG A 205 14.84 9.28 -22.18
CA ARG A 205 14.00 9.07 -23.36
C ARG A 205 14.79 9.28 -24.65
N LYS A 206 15.50 10.41 -24.77
CA LYS A 206 16.34 10.72 -25.93
C LYS A 206 17.41 9.66 -26.17
N LYS A 207 18.07 9.21 -25.11
CA LYS A 207 19.10 8.17 -25.20
C LYS A 207 18.50 6.86 -25.69
N ILE A 208 17.38 6.43 -25.10
CA ILE A 208 16.67 5.21 -25.50
C ILE A 208 16.23 5.28 -26.97
N GLU A 209 15.62 6.37 -27.41
CA GLU A 209 15.17 6.50 -28.81
C GLU A 209 16.35 6.48 -29.78
N ARG A 210 17.45 7.18 -29.44
CA ARG A 210 18.67 7.19 -30.26
C ARG A 210 19.26 5.78 -30.41
N ILE A 211 19.45 5.07 -29.30
CA ILE A 211 20.00 3.71 -29.33
C ILE A 211 19.01 2.75 -29.97
N GLY A 212 17.72 2.90 -29.70
CA GLY A 212 16.66 2.05 -30.22
C GLY A 212 16.46 2.16 -31.72
N ASN A 213 16.49 3.36 -32.28
CA ASN A 213 16.39 3.58 -33.74
C ASN A 213 17.60 2.99 -34.48
N LEU A 214 18.80 3.09 -33.89
CA LEU A 214 20.01 2.45 -34.44
C LEU A 214 19.99 0.93 -34.32
N ASN A 215 19.27 0.39 -33.35
CA ASN A 215 19.22 -1.04 -33.04
C ASN A 215 17.83 -1.63 -33.31
N TYR A 216 17.05 -1.02 -34.21
CA TYR A 216 15.76 -1.55 -34.63
C TYR A 216 15.97 -2.94 -35.24
N PRO A 217 15.21 -3.98 -34.85
CA PRO A 217 15.46 -5.33 -35.34
C PRO A 217 15.33 -5.42 -36.86
N GLU A 218 16.39 -5.89 -37.52
CA GLU A 218 16.42 -6.06 -38.98
C GLU A 218 15.27 -6.92 -39.50
N GLN A 219 14.90 -7.98 -38.77
CA GLN A 219 13.76 -8.80 -39.13
C GLN A 219 12.45 -8.03 -39.03
N ALA A 220 12.25 -7.24 -37.97
CA ALA A 220 11.06 -6.41 -37.83
C ALA A 220 10.97 -5.33 -38.91
N ARG A 221 12.11 -4.80 -39.37
CA ARG A 221 12.20 -3.87 -40.50
C ARG A 221 11.75 -4.52 -41.81
N ARG A 222 12.32 -5.69 -42.13
CA ARG A 222 11.99 -6.42 -43.38
C ARG A 222 10.54 -6.88 -43.43
N GLU A 223 10.04 -7.41 -42.31
CA GLU A 223 8.69 -7.96 -42.19
C GLU A 223 7.65 -6.90 -41.80
N LYS A 224 8.06 -5.64 -41.62
CA LYS A 224 7.20 -4.52 -41.20
C LYS A 224 6.41 -4.84 -39.92
N ILE A 225 7.09 -5.43 -38.94
CA ILE A 225 6.51 -5.78 -37.64
C ILE A 225 6.49 -4.53 -36.76
N TYR A 226 5.30 -4.20 -36.27
CA TYR A 226 5.04 -3.06 -35.40
C TYR A 226 4.30 -3.52 -34.14
N GLY A 227 4.41 -2.72 -33.08
CA GLY A 227 3.79 -3.08 -31.81
C GLY A 227 4.00 -2.02 -30.74
N LYS A 228 3.28 -2.19 -29.64
CA LYS A 228 3.46 -1.40 -28.43
C LYS A 228 3.65 -2.33 -27.26
N LEU A 229 4.58 -2.01 -26.38
CA LEU A 229 4.83 -2.76 -25.15
C LEU A 229 5.04 -1.80 -24.00
N ARG A 230 4.81 -2.27 -22.78
CA ARG A 230 5.06 -1.50 -21.56
C ARG A 230 6.22 -2.11 -20.80
N LEU A 231 7.20 -1.27 -20.48
CA LEU A 231 8.44 -1.69 -19.81
C LEU A 231 8.59 -0.96 -18.49
N LEU A 232 9.15 -1.68 -17.51
CA LEU A 232 9.75 -1.13 -16.30
C LEU A 232 11.27 -1.21 -16.45
N VAL A 233 11.94 -0.08 -16.29
CA VAL A 233 13.39 0.01 -16.26
C VAL A 233 13.82 0.55 -14.91
N SER A 234 14.59 -0.23 -14.18
CA SER A 234 15.08 0.12 -12.86
C SER A 234 16.56 0.47 -12.94
N ILE A 235 16.91 1.66 -12.46
CA ILE A 235 18.24 2.25 -12.57
C ILE A 235 18.74 2.54 -11.16
N ASN A 236 19.99 2.19 -10.87
CA ASN A 236 20.65 2.53 -9.61
C ASN A 236 21.15 3.98 -9.64
N ARG A 237 21.41 4.54 -8.46
CA ARG A 237 21.90 5.90 -8.29
C ARG A 237 23.14 6.28 -9.08
N ASP A 238 24.04 5.34 -9.32
CA ASP A 238 25.25 5.51 -10.14
C ASP A 238 24.99 5.51 -11.66
N GLY A 239 23.73 5.29 -12.07
CA GLY A 239 23.33 5.15 -13.46
C GLY A 239 23.40 3.72 -13.99
N SER A 240 23.83 2.73 -13.18
CA SER A 240 23.86 1.34 -13.62
C SER A 240 22.43 0.81 -13.83
N LEU A 241 22.25 -0.04 -14.84
CA LEU A 241 20.98 -0.75 -15.02
C LEU A 241 20.85 -1.81 -13.91
N HIS A 242 19.78 -1.74 -13.13
CA HIS A 242 19.46 -2.77 -12.14
C HIS A 242 18.66 -3.90 -12.77
N GLU A 243 17.53 -3.57 -13.40
CA GLU A 243 16.67 -4.55 -14.07
C GLU A 243 15.84 -3.91 -15.19
N VAL A 244 15.36 -4.76 -16.09
CA VAL A 244 14.40 -4.42 -17.14
C VAL A 244 13.33 -5.51 -17.21
N LEU A 245 12.07 -5.13 -17.05
CA LEU A 245 10.92 -6.03 -17.04
C LEU A 245 9.88 -5.60 -18.07
N VAL A 246 9.34 -6.56 -18.81
CA VAL A 246 8.19 -6.36 -19.71
C VAL A 246 6.92 -6.49 -18.86
N LEU A 247 6.24 -5.36 -18.63
CA LEU A 247 4.97 -5.34 -17.90
C LEU A 247 3.81 -5.75 -18.81
N GLU A 248 3.84 -5.31 -20.06
CA GLU A 248 2.87 -5.69 -21.09
C GLU A 248 3.63 -6.00 -22.37
N SER A 249 3.46 -7.22 -22.89
CA SER A 249 4.07 -7.67 -24.14
C SER A 249 3.45 -6.95 -25.34
N SER A 250 4.23 -6.77 -26.40
CA SER A 250 3.73 -6.33 -27.70
C SER A 250 2.92 -7.37 -28.46
N GLY A 251 2.87 -8.62 -27.95
CA GLY A 251 2.37 -9.77 -28.68
C GLY A 251 3.39 -10.36 -29.66
N GLN A 252 4.56 -9.73 -29.82
CA GLN A 252 5.64 -10.17 -30.68
C GLN A 252 6.93 -10.36 -29.86
N PRO A 253 7.38 -11.61 -29.60
CA PRO A 253 8.58 -11.87 -28.81
C PRO A 253 9.83 -11.16 -29.35
N LEU A 254 9.92 -11.01 -30.67
CA LEU A 254 10.99 -10.28 -31.35
C LEU A 254 11.12 -8.83 -30.84
N LEU A 255 10.00 -8.11 -30.71
CA LEU A 255 9.98 -6.72 -30.27
C LEU A 255 10.26 -6.60 -28.77
N ASP A 256 9.73 -7.53 -27.97
CA ASP A 256 9.94 -7.54 -26.52
C ASP A 256 11.42 -7.78 -26.17
N GLN A 257 12.04 -8.79 -26.81
CA GLN A 257 13.47 -9.07 -26.66
C GLN A 257 14.32 -7.91 -27.17
N ALA A 258 13.95 -7.32 -28.31
CA ALA A 258 14.63 -6.16 -28.87
C ALA A 258 14.62 -4.98 -27.91
N ALA A 259 13.47 -4.68 -27.28
CA ALA A 259 13.37 -3.56 -26.36
C ALA A 259 14.25 -3.77 -25.12
N GLN A 260 14.24 -4.97 -24.53
CA GLN A 260 15.16 -5.28 -23.42
C GLN A 260 16.63 -5.15 -23.84
N ARG A 261 16.98 -5.61 -25.05
CA ARG A 261 18.34 -5.48 -25.61
C ARG A 261 18.72 -4.01 -25.78
N ILE A 262 17.82 -3.17 -26.30
CA ILE A 262 18.04 -1.72 -26.46
C ILE A 262 18.30 -1.05 -25.11
N VAL A 263 17.54 -1.39 -24.06
CA VAL A 263 17.78 -0.88 -22.70
C VAL A 263 19.17 -1.28 -22.21
N ARG A 264 19.55 -2.56 -22.39
CA ARG A 264 20.89 -3.05 -21.98
C ARG A 264 22.02 -2.35 -22.75
N LEU A 265 21.85 -2.11 -24.05
CA LEU A 265 22.82 -1.38 -24.88
C LEU A 265 22.90 0.11 -24.56
N ALA A 266 21.81 0.70 -24.05
CA ALA A 266 21.78 2.10 -23.65
C ALA A 266 22.42 2.34 -22.27
N ALA A 267 22.60 1.29 -21.46
CA ALA A 267 23.28 1.36 -20.18
C ALA A 267 24.79 1.62 -20.36
N PRO A 268 25.46 2.29 -19.41
CA PRO A 268 24.90 2.92 -18.20
C PRO A 268 24.15 4.22 -18.51
N PHE A 269 23.24 4.64 -17.65
CA PHE A 269 22.51 5.91 -17.73
C PHE A 269 23.22 7.02 -16.93
N ALA A 270 22.69 8.24 -16.96
CA ALA A 270 23.24 9.32 -16.14
C ALA A 270 23.10 8.97 -14.64
N PRO A 271 24.09 9.30 -13.79
CA PRO A 271 23.93 9.17 -12.35
C PRO A 271 22.89 10.16 -11.82
N PHE A 272 22.29 9.86 -10.68
CA PHE A 272 21.27 10.72 -10.09
C PHE A 272 21.91 11.92 -9.38
N THR A 273 21.58 13.12 -9.86
CA THR A 273 22.10 14.40 -9.35
C THR A 273 20.96 15.35 -9.00
N GLY A 274 21.25 16.40 -8.22
CA GLY A 274 20.26 17.43 -7.86
C GLY A 274 19.08 16.84 -7.09
N ASP A 275 17.87 17.05 -7.58
CA ASP A 275 16.62 16.62 -6.94
C ASP A 275 16.43 15.09 -6.89
N LEU A 276 17.23 14.31 -7.60
CA LEU A 276 17.25 12.83 -7.53
C LEU A 276 18.39 12.30 -6.64
N ALA A 277 19.21 13.17 -6.06
CA ALA A 277 20.37 12.79 -5.26
C ALA A 277 20.01 12.24 -3.87
N ASP A 278 18.75 12.09 -3.50
CA ASP A 278 18.32 11.40 -2.28
C ASP A 278 17.69 10.02 -2.59
N ILE A 279 17.68 9.63 -3.87
CA ILE A 279 17.06 8.41 -4.38
C ILE A 279 18.14 7.36 -4.63
N ASP A 280 17.91 6.13 -4.16
CA ASP A 280 18.84 5.01 -4.37
C ASP A 280 18.54 4.29 -5.69
N ARG A 281 17.27 4.25 -6.06
CA ARG A 281 16.77 3.54 -7.23
C ARG A 281 15.60 4.26 -7.89
N LEU A 282 15.68 4.40 -9.21
CA LEU A 282 14.64 4.97 -10.05
C LEU A 282 14.00 3.89 -10.91
N GLU A 283 12.69 3.72 -10.78
CA GLU A 283 11.90 2.87 -11.67
C GLU A 283 11.15 3.74 -12.68
N ILE A 284 11.43 3.56 -13.96
CA ILE A 284 10.79 4.27 -15.07
C ILE A 284 9.85 3.30 -15.77
N ILE A 285 8.55 3.60 -15.72
CA ILE A 285 7.52 2.81 -16.41
C ILE A 285 7.01 3.59 -17.61
N ARG A 286 7.21 3.04 -18.81
CA ARG A 286 6.89 3.72 -20.08
C ARG A 286 6.31 2.76 -21.11
N THR A 287 5.48 3.30 -21.99
CA THR A 287 4.97 2.56 -23.16
C THR A 287 5.83 2.87 -24.36
N TRP A 288 6.43 1.83 -24.94
CA TRP A 288 7.28 1.92 -26.11
C TRP A 288 6.47 1.54 -27.34
N LYS A 289 6.65 2.29 -28.42
CA LYS A 289 6.00 2.03 -29.71
C LYS A 289 7.07 1.81 -30.78
N PHE A 290 7.07 0.62 -31.35
CA PHE A 290 7.79 0.30 -32.58
C PHE A 290 6.86 0.67 -33.75
N ALA A 291 7.21 1.73 -34.46
CA ALA A 291 6.39 2.32 -35.52
C ALA A 291 7.08 2.22 -36.90
N GLU A 292 6.28 2.45 -37.94
CA GLU A 292 6.76 2.52 -39.32
C GLU A 292 7.86 3.58 -39.50
N GLY A 293 8.82 3.29 -40.39
CA GLY A 293 10.01 4.12 -40.61
C GLY A 293 11.12 3.89 -39.58
N ASP A 294 11.18 2.71 -38.97
CA ASP A 294 12.23 2.29 -38.03
C ASP A 294 12.34 3.17 -36.79
N ARG A 295 11.19 3.70 -36.37
CA ARG A 295 11.10 4.64 -35.26
C ARG A 295 10.58 3.95 -34.02
N LEU A 296 11.43 3.91 -33.00
CA LEU A 296 11.07 3.66 -31.63
C LEU A 296 10.75 4.99 -30.94
N SER A 297 9.60 5.05 -30.26
CA SER A 297 9.24 6.18 -29.38
C SER A 297 8.80 5.70 -28.01
N SER A 298 9.15 6.44 -26.96
CA SER A 298 8.75 6.14 -25.58
C SER A 298 7.82 7.23 -25.04
N ASN A 299 6.57 6.86 -24.77
CA ASN A 299 5.52 7.72 -24.21
C ASN A 299 5.31 7.44 -22.72
#